data_AF-A0A0G3IME5-F1
#
_entry.id   AF-A0A0G3IME5-F1
#
_cell.length_a   1.000
_cell.length_b   1.000
_cell.length_c   1.000
_cell.angle_alpha   90.00
_cell.angle_beta   90.00
_cell.angle_gamma   90.00
#
_symmetry.space_group_name_H-M   'P 1'
#
loop_
_entity.id
_entity.type
_entity.pdbx_description
1 polymer ?
#
loop_
_entity_poly.entity_id
_entity_poly.type
_entity_poly.pdbx_seq_one_letter_code
_entity_poly.pdbx_strand_id
1 'polypeptide(L)'
;MASPRSEMTQMGFGMPLRVRYVECDMQGRVFNGHYLTWVDMALNEAFRDIFGDYQVLLDGGIDFVVAAAELQFRQPARFDDDLVVDVRFDPVGTTSLRSRFAIRRGEDLIAEASMVHVCVDAATFEKQPWPDWFRERISSAC
;
A
#
# COMPACT_ATOMS: atom_id res chain seq x y z
N MET A 1 -25.30 -2.80 27.92
CA MET A 1 -23.87 -2.45 28.07
C MET A 1 -23.32 -2.23 26.68
N ALA A 2 -23.06 -0.98 26.32
CA ALA A 2 -22.56 -0.62 24.99
C ALA A 2 -21.05 -0.94 24.92
N SER A 3 -20.66 -1.76 23.95
CA SER A 3 -19.25 -2.02 23.62
C SER A 3 -18.65 -0.74 23.02
N PRO A 4 -17.41 -0.35 23.34
CA PRO A 4 -16.82 0.85 22.75
C PRO A 4 -16.61 0.60 21.26
N ARG A 5 -17.30 1.39 20.44
CA ARG A 5 -17.02 1.52 19.00
C ARG A 5 -15.53 1.79 18.83
N SER A 6 -14.84 0.93 18.09
CA SER A 6 -13.44 1.14 17.74
C SER A 6 -13.30 2.48 17.02
N GLU A 7 -12.65 3.43 17.68
CA GLU A 7 -12.13 4.64 17.05
C GLU A 7 -11.11 4.21 15.99
N MET A 8 -11.50 4.25 14.73
CA MET A 8 -10.59 4.06 13.59
C MET A 8 -11.03 4.96 12.45
N THR A 9 -11.14 6.26 12.74
CA THR A 9 -11.46 7.28 11.73
C THR A 9 -10.41 8.37 11.81
N GLN A 10 -9.21 8.03 11.33
CA GLN A 10 -8.33 8.98 10.66
C GLN A 10 -8.00 8.30 9.32
N MET A 11 -8.60 8.83 8.25
CA MET A 11 -8.69 8.18 6.96
C MET A 11 -7.35 8.23 6.24
N GLY A 12 -6.69 7.08 6.15
CA GLY A 12 -5.65 6.87 5.15
C GLY A 12 -6.27 6.77 3.75
N PHE A 13 -5.44 6.90 2.72
CA PHE A 13 -5.84 6.69 1.33
C PHE A 13 -6.46 5.30 1.13
N GLY A 14 -7.57 5.19 0.38
CA GLY A 14 -8.27 3.94 0.12
C GLY A 14 -8.51 3.71 -1.38
N MET A 15 -7.90 2.66 -1.94
CA MET A 15 -8.07 2.30 -3.35
C MET A 15 -9.26 1.33 -3.53
N PRO A 16 -10.31 1.68 -4.28
CA PRO A 16 -11.34 0.72 -4.64
C PRO A 16 -10.77 -0.35 -5.56
N LEU A 17 -11.15 -1.60 -5.35
CA LEU A 17 -10.67 -2.74 -6.11
C LEU A 17 -11.80 -3.75 -6.32
N ARG A 18 -12.09 -4.08 -7.58
CA ARG A 18 -12.93 -5.22 -7.93
C ARG A 18 -12.04 -6.43 -8.22
N VAL A 19 -12.28 -7.55 -7.54
CA VAL A 19 -11.55 -8.80 -7.81
C VAL A 19 -11.86 -9.30 -9.22
N ARG A 20 -10.81 -9.54 -10.00
CA ARG A 20 -10.92 -9.94 -11.41
C ARG A 20 -10.93 -11.46 -11.53
N TYR A 21 -11.59 -11.98 -12.58
CA TYR A 21 -11.67 -13.41 -12.83
C TYR A 21 -10.29 -14.09 -12.91
N VAL A 22 -9.34 -13.44 -13.58
CA VAL A 22 -7.95 -13.93 -13.76
C VAL A 22 -7.17 -14.05 -12.44
N GLU A 23 -7.64 -13.42 -11.36
CA GLU A 23 -6.96 -13.42 -10.07
C GLU A 23 -7.35 -14.63 -9.20
N CYS A 24 -8.39 -15.38 -9.61
CA CYS A 24 -8.88 -16.56 -8.90
C CYS A 24 -8.25 -17.86 -9.41
N ASP A 25 -7.96 -18.79 -8.50
CA ASP A 25 -7.39 -20.10 -8.83
C ASP A 25 -8.40 -21.26 -8.65
N MET A 26 -7.94 -22.49 -8.89
CA MET A 26 -8.75 -23.71 -8.77
C MET A 26 -9.30 -23.96 -7.35
N GLN A 27 -8.86 -23.22 -6.34
CA GLN A 27 -9.39 -23.30 -4.98
C GLN A 27 -10.65 -22.44 -4.80
N GLY A 28 -11.11 -21.73 -5.84
CA GLY A 28 -12.32 -20.92 -5.82
C GLY A 28 -12.17 -19.61 -5.03
N ARG A 29 -10.94 -19.11 -4.91
CA ARG A 29 -10.57 -17.87 -4.22
C ARG A 29 -9.39 -17.23 -4.93
N VAL A 30 -9.08 -16.01 -4.54
CA VAL A 30 -7.94 -15.28 -5.10
C VAL A 30 -6.62 -15.97 -4.75
N PHE A 31 -5.77 -16.16 -5.76
CA PHE A 31 -4.41 -16.68 -5.58
C PHE A 31 -3.56 -15.72 -4.75
N ASN A 32 -2.78 -16.26 -3.82
CA ASN A 32 -2.08 -15.48 -2.79
C ASN A 32 -1.19 -14.34 -3.36
N GLY A 33 -0.58 -14.52 -4.53
CA GLY A 33 0.31 -13.54 -5.15
C GLY A 33 -0.38 -12.24 -5.55
N HIS A 34 -1.68 -12.28 -5.91
CA HIS A 34 -2.40 -11.08 -6.34
C HIS A 34 -2.59 -10.06 -5.22
N TYR A 35 -2.55 -10.48 -3.95
CA TYR A 35 -2.63 -9.56 -2.83
C TYR A 35 -1.43 -8.60 -2.80
N LEU A 36 -0.22 -9.05 -3.22
CA LEU A 36 0.92 -8.16 -3.37
C LEU A 36 0.74 -7.18 -4.53
N THR A 37 0.15 -7.63 -5.64
CA THR A 37 -0.21 -6.75 -6.77
C THR A 37 -1.17 -5.65 -6.33
N TRP A 38 -2.18 -5.98 -5.54
CA TRP A 38 -3.18 -5.02 -5.09
C TRP A 38 -2.61 -3.95 -4.16
N VAL A 39 -1.72 -4.32 -3.23
CA VAL A 39 -1.12 -3.33 -2.33
C VAL A 39 -0.05 -2.48 -3.03
N ASP A 40 0.65 -3.01 -4.04
CA ASP A 40 1.54 -2.23 -4.90
C ASP A 40 0.76 -1.21 -5.75
N MET A 41 -0.38 -1.60 -6.31
CA MET A 41 -1.30 -0.67 -6.97
C MET A 41 -1.78 0.41 -6.01
N ALA A 42 -2.21 0.04 -4.80
CA ALA A 42 -2.69 1.00 -3.80
C ALA A 42 -1.60 1.96 -3.33
N LEU A 43 -0.35 1.48 -3.18
CA LEU A 43 0.81 2.31 -2.89
C LEU A 43 1.01 3.37 -3.98
N ASN A 44 1.01 2.97 -5.25
CA ASN A 44 1.21 3.88 -6.37
C ASN A 44 0.09 4.93 -6.47
N GLU A 45 -1.16 4.54 -6.22
CA GLU A 45 -2.27 5.49 -6.19
C GLU A 45 -2.20 6.43 -4.97
N ALA A 46 -1.76 5.94 -3.80
CA ALA A 46 -1.50 6.79 -2.64
C ALA A 46 -0.37 7.80 -2.93
N PHE A 47 0.71 7.37 -3.59
CA PHE A 47 1.77 8.27 -4.03
C PHE A 47 1.28 9.25 -5.09
N ARG A 48 0.38 8.82 -5.98
CA ARG A 48 -0.23 9.72 -6.97
C ARG A 48 -1.00 10.86 -6.32
N ASP A 49 -1.74 10.56 -5.26
CA ASP A 49 -2.49 11.56 -4.49
C ASP A 49 -1.55 12.56 -3.77
N ILE A 50 -0.42 12.09 -3.23
CA ILE A 50 0.53 12.90 -2.45
C ILE A 50 1.50 13.71 -3.34
N PHE A 51 1.99 13.11 -4.42
CA PHE A 51 3.10 13.64 -5.21
C PHE A 51 2.70 14.04 -6.63
N GLY A 52 1.57 13.55 -7.14
CA GLY A 52 1.24 13.60 -8.56
C GLY A 52 1.82 12.41 -9.32
N ASP A 53 2.10 12.58 -10.60
CA ASP A 53 2.60 11.49 -11.43
C ASP A 53 3.93 10.92 -10.93
N TYR A 54 4.16 9.62 -11.19
CA TYR A 54 5.41 8.93 -10.82
C TYR A 54 6.66 9.66 -11.33
N GLN A 55 6.54 10.33 -12.48
CA GLN A 55 7.62 11.13 -13.07
C GLN A 55 8.12 12.23 -12.12
N VAL A 56 7.28 12.77 -11.23
CA VAL A 56 7.69 13.77 -10.23
C VAL A 56 8.74 13.20 -9.27
N LEU A 57 8.65 11.92 -8.93
CA LEU A 57 9.64 11.25 -8.08
C LEU A 57 10.96 11.09 -8.84
N LEU A 58 10.89 10.61 -10.09
CA LEU A 58 12.04 10.40 -10.97
C LEU A 58 12.78 11.71 -11.27
N ASP A 59 12.04 12.77 -11.61
CA ASP A 59 12.60 14.12 -11.84
C ASP A 59 13.17 14.71 -10.54
N GLY A 60 12.63 14.30 -9.39
CA GLY A 60 13.16 14.58 -8.05
C GLY A 60 14.41 13.76 -7.68
N GLY A 61 14.92 12.94 -8.61
CA GLY A 61 16.15 12.15 -8.45
C GLY A 61 15.98 10.87 -7.63
N ILE A 62 14.74 10.46 -7.34
CA ILE A 62 14.48 9.28 -6.52
C ILE A 62 13.64 8.25 -7.25
N ASP A 63 13.95 6.99 -6.97
CA ASP A 63 13.12 5.83 -7.25
C ASP A 63 13.10 4.95 -5.99
N PHE A 64 12.32 3.87 -5.97
CA PHE A 64 12.24 2.99 -4.82
C PHE A 64 12.07 1.52 -5.19
N VAL A 65 12.67 0.66 -4.37
CA VAL A 65 12.63 -0.79 -4.56
C VAL A 65 12.06 -1.48 -3.33
N VAL A 66 11.33 -2.57 -3.55
CA VAL A 66 10.77 -3.39 -2.46
C VAL A 66 11.90 -4.21 -1.82
N ALA A 67 12.15 -3.97 -0.52
CA ALA A 67 13.13 -4.70 0.26
C ALA A 67 12.51 -5.83 1.11
N ALA A 68 11.23 -5.69 1.48
CA ALA A 68 10.48 -6.72 2.21
C ALA A 68 8.98 -6.58 1.95
N ALA A 69 8.26 -7.70 1.97
CA ALA A 69 6.81 -7.74 1.96
C ALA A 69 6.31 -8.84 2.90
N GLU A 70 5.24 -8.56 3.64
CA GLU A 70 4.57 -9.50 4.54
C GLU A 70 3.07 -9.48 4.25
N LEU A 71 2.44 -10.66 4.23
CA LEU A 71 1.01 -10.84 4.05
C LEU A 71 0.44 -11.72 5.16
N GLN A 72 -0.70 -11.31 5.71
CA GLN A 72 -1.48 -12.08 6.67
C GLN A 72 -2.92 -12.18 6.16
N PHE A 73 -3.31 -13.38 5.74
CA PHE A 73 -4.66 -13.68 5.27
C PHE A 73 -5.59 -13.90 6.46
N ARG A 74 -6.75 -13.24 6.45
CA ARG A 74 -7.78 -13.36 7.50
C ARG A 74 -9.02 -14.09 6.97
N GLN A 75 -9.45 -13.73 5.77
CA GLN A 75 -10.59 -14.32 5.08
C GLN A 75 -10.33 -14.41 3.57
N PRO A 76 -10.98 -15.34 2.85
CA PRO A 76 -10.81 -15.43 1.39
C PRO A 76 -11.58 -14.32 0.67
N ALA A 77 -10.91 -13.64 -0.28
CA ALA A 77 -11.57 -12.91 -1.36
C ALA A 77 -11.99 -13.86 -2.49
N ARG A 78 -13.09 -13.52 -3.17
CA ARG A 78 -13.65 -14.28 -4.30
C ARG A 78 -13.82 -13.39 -5.52
N PHE A 79 -14.01 -14.03 -6.67
CA PHE A 79 -14.35 -13.34 -7.90
C PHE A 79 -15.53 -12.38 -7.67
N ASP A 80 -15.38 -11.17 -8.21
CA ASP A 80 -16.37 -10.10 -8.17
C ASP A 80 -16.62 -9.46 -6.79
N ASP A 81 -15.83 -9.82 -5.76
CA ASP A 81 -15.85 -9.09 -4.48
C ASP A 81 -15.46 -7.62 -4.71
N ASP A 82 -16.26 -6.71 -4.14
CA ASP A 82 -15.93 -5.29 -3.99
C ASP A 82 -15.05 -5.08 -2.76
N LEU A 83 -13.81 -4.69 -3.00
CA LEU A 83 -12.79 -4.47 -1.98
C LEU A 83 -12.36 -3.00 -1.91
N VAL A 84 -11.82 -2.64 -0.75
CA VAL A 84 -11.02 -1.41 -0.57
C VAL A 84 -9.66 -1.81 -0.01
N VAL A 85 -8.61 -1.26 -0.59
CA VAL A 85 -7.23 -1.40 -0.10
C VAL A 85 -6.82 -0.09 0.57
N ASP A 86 -6.86 -0.07 1.89
CA ASP A 86 -6.43 1.06 2.70
C ASP A 86 -4.90 1.09 2.79
N VAL A 87 -4.30 2.28 2.72
CA VAL A 87 -2.86 2.51 2.82
C VAL A 87 -2.55 3.45 3.99
N ARG A 88 -1.53 3.09 4.76
CA ARG A 88 -0.93 3.97 5.78
C ARG A 88 0.59 3.90 5.69
N PHE A 89 1.25 5.01 5.99
CA PHE A 89 2.70 5.09 6.06
C PHE A 89 3.16 5.19 7.50
N ASP A 90 4.16 4.40 7.86
CA ASP A 90 4.95 4.66 9.07
C ASP A 90 5.84 5.90 8.82
N PRO A 91 6.37 6.55 9.88
CA PRO A 91 7.31 7.64 9.71
C PRO A 91 8.49 7.27 8.80
N VAL A 92 8.84 8.17 7.88
CA VAL A 92 9.91 7.95 6.90
C VAL A 92 11.27 7.82 7.61
N GLY A 93 11.92 6.67 7.49
CA GLY A 93 13.26 6.42 8.03
C GLY A 93 14.37 7.09 7.20
N THR A 94 15.64 6.79 7.46
CA THR A 94 16.75 7.39 6.69
C THR A 94 16.67 6.99 5.22
N THR A 95 16.69 5.70 4.91
CA THR A 95 16.69 5.18 3.53
C THR A 95 15.48 4.31 3.23
N SER A 96 14.57 4.13 4.19
CA SER A 96 13.44 3.21 4.05
C SER A 96 12.13 3.81 4.52
N LEU A 97 11.05 3.37 3.89
CA LEU A 97 9.67 3.69 4.21
C LEU A 97 8.91 2.37 4.38
N ARG A 98 8.21 2.20 5.51
CA ARG A 98 7.28 1.10 5.69
C ARG A 98 5.86 1.58 5.39
N SER A 99 5.17 0.84 4.55
CA SER A 99 3.75 1.03 4.24
C SER A 99 2.96 -0.14 4.81
N ARG A 100 1.78 0.14 5.34
CA ARG A 100 0.84 -0.84 5.90
C ARG A 100 -0.46 -0.80 5.14
N PHE A 101 -1.03 -1.98 4.93
CA PHE A 101 -2.22 -2.14 4.11
C PHE A 101 -3.27 -2.97 4.84
N ALA A 102 -4.52 -2.56 4.70
CA ALA A 102 -5.68 -3.36 5.09
C ALA A 102 -6.59 -3.54 3.87
N ILE A 103 -6.89 -4.78 3.52
CA ILE A 103 -7.79 -5.11 2.42
C ILE A 103 -9.12 -5.51 3.04
N ARG A 104 -10.19 -4.80 2.68
CA ARG A 104 -11.51 -4.95 3.29
C ARG A 104 -12.61 -5.22 2.27
N ARG A 105 -13.62 -5.98 2.69
CA ARG A 105 -14.92 -6.12 2.01
C ARG A 105 -16.00 -5.61 2.96
N GLY A 106 -16.41 -4.36 2.79
CA GLY A 106 -17.23 -3.69 3.81
C GLY A 106 -16.48 -3.63 5.15
N GLU A 107 -17.06 -4.21 6.20
CA GLU A 107 -16.43 -4.26 7.53
C GLU A 107 -15.46 -5.45 7.70
N ASP A 108 -15.55 -6.46 6.84
CA ASP A 108 -14.70 -7.66 6.91
C ASP A 108 -13.25 -7.32 6.54
N LEU A 109 -12.32 -7.71 7.41
CA LEU A 109 -10.90 -7.69 7.10
C LEU A 109 -10.55 -8.97 6.33
N ILE A 110 -10.12 -8.81 5.07
CA ILE A 110 -9.76 -9.91 4.18
C ILE A 110 -8.29 -10.28 4.38
N ALA A 111 -7.41 -9.29 4.33
CA ALA A 111 -5.97 -9.47 4.53
C ALA A 111 -5.34 -8.19 5.06
N GLU A 112 -4.19 -8.35 5.71
CA GLU A 112 -3.29 -7.27 6.07
C GLU A 112 -1.95 -7.49 5.38
N ALA A 113 -1.30 -6.40 5.00
CA ALA A 113 0.03 -6.45 4.42
C ALA A 113 0.94 -5.37 4.99
N SER A 114 2.24 -5.59 4.87
CA SER A 114 3.20 -4.49 4.97
C SER A 114 4.29 -4.64 3.90
N MET A 115 4.78 -3.50 3.43
CA MET A 115 5.92 -3.44 2.51
C MET A 115 6.96 -2.47 3.03
N VAL A 116 8.23 -2.78 2.81
CA VAL A 116 9.35 -1.87 3.07
C VAL A 116 9.97 -1.48 1.75
N HIS A 117 9.95 -0.20 1.45
CA HIS A 117 10.59 0.39 0.29
C HIS A 117 11.91 1.04 0.69
N VAL A 118 12.94 0.85 -0.13
CA VAL A 118 14.24 1.51 0.01
C VAL A 118 14.38 2.55 -1.08
N CYS A 119 14.73 3.78 -0.70
CA CYS A 119 15.02 4.85 -1.64
C CYS A 119 16.32 4.56 -2.39
N VAL A 120 16.28 4.73 -3.70
CA VAL A 120 17.43 4.61 -4.58
C VAL A 120 17.51 5.83 -5.49
N ASP A 121 18.69 6.07 -6.05
CA ASP A 121 18.88 7.03 -7.13
C ASP A 121 18.18 6.55 -8.40
N ALA A 122 17.39 7.43 -9.02
CA ALA A 122 16.59 7.09 -10.19
C ALA A 122 17.42 6.73 -11.43
N ALA A 123 18.67 7.16 -11.51
CA ALA A 123 19.56 6.89 -12.63
C ALA A 123 20.47 5.67 -12.37
N THR A 124 20.99 5.54 -11.14
CA THR A 124 22.02 4.53 -10.82
C THR A 124 21.48 3.33 -10.06
N PHE A 125 20.26 3.42 -9.49
CA PHE A 125 19.70 2.45 -8.53
C PHE A 125 20.55 2.25 -7.26
N GLU A 126 21.50 3.15 -6.99
CA GLU A 126 22.26 3.11 -5.74
C GLU A 126 21.39 3.61 -4.57
N LYS A 127 21.51 2.94 -3.43
CA LYS A 127 20.75 3.29 -2.22
C LYS A 127 21.10 4.69 -1.74
N GLN A 128 20.08 5.51 -1.45
CA GLN A 128 20.25 6.86 -0.91
C GLN A 128 19.24 7.18 0.22
N PRO A 129 19.43 8.28 0.98
CA PRO A 129 18.43 8.77 1.91
C PRO A 129 17.19 9.32 1.18
N TRP A 130 16.01 9.19 1.80
CA TRP A 130 14.83 9.92 1.34
C TRP A 130 15.06 11.44 1.48
N PRO A 131 14.80 12.24 0.44
CA PRO A 131 14.90 13.70 0.49
C PRO A 131 13.91 14.34 1.46
N ASP A 132 14.23 15.54 1.95
CA ASP A 132 13.38 16.26 2.92
C ASP A 132 11.99 16.57 2.35
N TRP A 133 11.91 16.99 1.09
CA TRP A 133 10.62 17.27 0.43
C TRP A 133 9.70 16.04 0.42
N PHE A 134 10.27 14.82 0.32
CA PHE A 134 9.50 13.59 0.33
C PHE A 134 8.99 13.32 1.75
N ARG A 135 9.88 13.44 2.75
CA ARG A 135 9.54 13.26 4.17
C ARG A 135 8.43 14.20 4.62
N GLU A 136 8.54 15.47 4.25
CA GLU A 136 7.58 16.52 4.60
C GLU A 136 6.20 16.24 4.02
N ARG A 137 6.13 15.81 2.75
CA ARG A 137 4.86 15.47 2.09
C ARG A 137 4.21 14.23 2.67
N ILE A 138 4.97 13.15 2.90
CA ILE A 138 4.43 11.95 3.58
C ILE A 138 3.90 12.31 4.97
N SER A 139 4.65 13.09 5.74
CA SER A 139 4.25 13.50 7.09
C SER A 139 3.01 14.40 7.11
N SER A 140 2.74 15.14 6.04
CA SER A 140 1.57 16.02 5.93
C SER A 140 0.31 15.29 5.45
N ALA A 141 0.48 14.14 4.81
CA ALA A 141 -0.62 13.31 4.30
C ALA A 141 -1.12 12.26 5.31
N CYS A 142 -0.40 12.08 6.42
CA CYS A 142 -0.69 11.09 7.46
C CYS A 142 -1.30 11.72 8.72
#